data_AF-A0A7S3HUY7-F1
#
_entry.id   AF-A0A7S3HUY7-F1
#
_cell.length_a   1.000
_cell.length_b   1.000
_cell.length_c   1.000
_cell.angle_alpha   90.00
_cell.angle_beta   90.00
_cell.angle_gamma   90.00
#
_symmetry.space_group_name_H-M   'P 1'
#
loop_
_entity.id
_entity.type
_entity.pdbx_description
1 polymer ?
#
loop_
_entity_poly.entity_id
_entity_poly.type
_entity_poly.pdbx_seq_one_letter_code
_entity_poly.pdbx_strand_id
1 'polypeptide(L)'
;MDWSDGASYVGQWQLGYASGPGIFIDCLGNKYIGQFKMSMAHGKGTYTNTMGAIYEGEWRYDMQHGHGTEKWTGSNSVFDGQFVDGLRNGFGTWLHKNKTYRGQ
;
A
#
# COMPACT_ATOMS: atom_id res chain seq x y z
N MET A 1 13.74 9.06 -11.35
CA MET A 1 15.02 8.45 -10.98
C MET A 1 14.87 6.98 -11.23
N ASP A 2 15.80 6.43 -11.98
CA ASP A 2 15.79 5.04 -12.42
C ASP A 2 17.09 4.43 -11.93
N TRP A 3 17.00 3.27 -11.28
CA TRP A 3 18.12 2.56 -10.72
C TRP A 3 18.50 1.38 -11.62
N SER A 4 19.77 0.99 -11.60
CA SER A 4 20.28 -0.11 -12.44
C SER A 4 19.68 -1.48 -12.10
N ASP A 5 19.09 -1.62 -10.92
CA ASP A 5 18.37 -2.82 -10.47
C ASP A 5 16.95 -2.91 -11.03
N GLY A 6 16.50 -1.91 -11.80
CA GLY A 6 15.16 -1.85 -12.38
C GLY A 6 14.13 -1.11 -11.53
N ALA A 7 14.48 -0.67 -10.33
CA ALA A 7 13.61 0.20 -9.55
C ALA A 7 13.50 1.58 -10.22
N SER A 8 12.37 2.26 -10.02
CA SER A 8 12.16 3.63 -10.50
C SER A 8 11.26 4.43 -9.56
N TYR A 9 11.50 5.73 -9.52
CA TYR A 9 10.73 6.69 -8.74
C TYR A 9 10.44 7.94 -9.56
N VAL A 10 9.18 8.33 -9.60
CA VAL A 10 8.71 9.58 -10.22
C VAL A 10 7.88 10.33 -9.19
N GLY A 11 8.34 11.49 -8.76
CA GLY A 11 7.65 12.26 -7.73
C GLY A 11 8.48 13.41 -7.20
N GLN A 12 8.01 13.95 -6.08
CA GLN A 12 8.61 15.10 -5.43
C GLN A 12 9.80 14.71 -4.55
N TRP A 13 10.82 15.57 -4.56
CA TRP A 13 12.03 15.42 -3.75
C TRP A 13 12.21 16.62 -2.85
N GLN A 14 12.63 16.38 -1.61
CA GLN A 14 12.96 17.39 -0.62
C GLN A 14 14.20 16.95 0.16
N LEU A 15 15.24 17.80 0.19
CA LEU A 15 16.49 17.52 0.89
C LEU A 15 17.14 16.16 0.53
N GLY A 16 16.98 15.73 -0.73
CA GLY A 16 17.51 14.44 -1.21
C GLY A 16 16.63 13.23 -0.90
N TYR A 17 15.48 13.42 -0.25
CA TYR A 17 14.52 12.35 0.03
C TYR A 17 13.25 12.49 -0.80
N ALA A 18 12.61 11.38 -1.15
CA ALA A 18 11.27 11.42 -1.70
C ALA A 18 10.30 11.97 -0.63
N SER A 19 9.52 12.99 -0.98
CA SER A 19 8.65 13.71 -0.06
C SER A 19 7.49 14.33 -0.83
N GLY A 20 6.24 14.07 -0.41
CA GLY A 20 5.03 14.44 -1.13
C GLY A 20 4.53 13.34 -2.08
N PRO A 21 3.67 13.66 -3.06
CA PRO A 21 3.13 12.69 -4.00
C PRO A 21 4.23 12.08 -4.89
N GLY A 22 4.15 10.78 -5.11
CA GLY A 22 5.04 10.07 -6.02
C GLY A 22 4.55 8.68 -6.40
N ILE A 23 5.29 8.09 -7.33
CA ILE A 23 5.14 6.73 -7.82
C ILE A 23 6.48 6.05 -7.64
N PHE A 24 6.51 4.94 -6.92
CA PHE A 24 7.66 4.07 -6.78
C PHE A 24 7.33 2.72 -7.41
N ILE A 25 8.27 2.17 -8.19
CA ILE A 25 8.24 0.81 -8.70
C ILE A 25 9.54 0.16 -8.22
N ASP A 26 9.44 -0.94 -7.49
CA ASP A 26 10.63 -1.67 -7.04
C ASP A 26 11.22 -2.55 -8.16
N CYS A 27 12.37 -3.15 -7.90
CA CYS A 27 13.05 -4.03 -8.86
C CYS A 27 12.26 -5.30 -9.21
N LEU A 28 11.25 -5.65 -8.42
CA LEU A 28 10.37 -6.80 -8.65
C LEU A 28 9.11 -6.40 -9.44
N GLY A 29 8.91 -5.11 -9.71
CA GLY A 29 7.73 -4.57 -10.39
C GLY A 29 6.54 -4.27 -9.48
N ASN A 30 6.70 -4.37 -8.15
CA ASN A 30 5.67 -3.90 -7.22
C ASN A 30 5.61 -2.39 -7.27
N LYS A 31 4.41 -1.84 -7.19
CA LYS A 31 4.15 -0.43 -7.41
C LYS A 31 3.50 0.19 -6.19
N TYR A 32 4.02 1.32 -5.74
CA TYR A 32 3.35 2.21 -4.80
C TYR A 32 3.05 3.56 -5.46
N ILE A 33 1.83 4.06 -5.29
CA ILE A 33 1.40 5.38 -5.72
C ILE A 33 0.80 6.07 -4.51
N GLY A 34 1.39 7.19 -4.08
CA GLY A 34 0.88 7.86 -2.91
C GLY A 34 1.81 8.91 -2.36
N GLN A 35 1.59 9.23 -1.10
CA GLN A 35 2.38 10.19 -0.36
C GLN A 35 3.66 9.54 0.19
N PHE A 36 4.76 10.29 0.16
CA PHE A 36 6.06 9.94 0.71
C PHE A 36 6.49 10.95 1.77
N LYS A 37 7.28 10.49 2.74
CA LYS A 37 7.95 11.33 3.73
C LYS A 37 9.29 10.71 4.08
N MET A 38 10.38 11.45 3.86
CA MET A 38 11.76 10.96 4.08
C MET A 38 12.03 9.62 3.37
N SER A 39 11.62 9.51 2.10
CA SER A 39 11.73 8.30 1.27
C SER A 39 10.91 7.09 1.70
N MET A 40 10.04 7.23 2.70
CA MET A 40 9.10 6.18 3.12
C MET A 40 7.68 6.51 2.67
N ALA A 41 6.89 5.50 2.33
CA ALA A 41 5.44 5.61 2.17
C ALA A 41 4.81 6.13 3.48
N HIS A 42 4.00 7.18 3.35
CA HIS A 42 3.41 7.86 4.49
C HIS A 42 2.18 8.65 4.07
N GLY A 43 1.09 8.64 4.84
CA GLY A 43 -0.17 9.27 4.44
C GLY A 43 -0.99 8.34 3.55
N LYS A 44 -1.76 8.85 2.58
CA LYS A 44 -2.60 8.00 1.72
C LYS A 44 -1.81 7.45 0.53
N GLY A 45 -2.02 6.18 0.22
CA GLY A 45 -1.38 5.53 -0.92
C GLY A 45 -1.98 4.18 -1.29
N THR A 46 -1.67 3.77 -2.50
CA THR A 46 -2.04 2.48 -3.09
C THR A 46 -0.79 1.68 -3.39
N TYR A 47 -0.70 0.48 -2.84
CA TYR A 47 0.32 -0.50 -3.18
C TYR A 47 -0.29 -1.62 -4.01
N THR A 48 0.36 -2.00 -5.09
CA THR A 48 0.01 -3.12 -5.95
C THR A 48 1.22 -4.00 -6.10
N ASN A 49 1.12 -5.26 -5.69
CA ASN A 49 2.17 -6.24 -5.97
C ASN A 49 1.97 -6.90 -7.34
N THR A 50 3.00 -7.56 -7.84
CA THR A 50 2.96 -8.25 -9.14
C THR A 50 2.03 -9.46 -9.16
N MET A 51 1.65 -9.98 -7.99
CA MET A 51 0.65 -11.05 -7.86
C MET A 51 -0.80 -10.54 -7.93
N GLY A 52 -0.99 -9.22 -8.10
CA GLY A 52 -2.31 -8.59 -8.20
C GLY A 52 -3.02 -8.40 -6.86
N ALA A 53 -2.31 -8.48 -5.73
CA ALA A 53 -2.81 -7.97 -4.46
C ALA A 53 -2.68 -6.45 -4.44
N ILE A 54 -3.71 -5.78 -3.96
CA ILE A 54 -3.80 -4.31 -3.90
C ILE A 54 -4.14 -3.92 -2.47
N TYR A 55 -3.36 -3.01 -1.90
CA TYR A 55 -3.71 -2.30 -0.67
C TYR A 55 -3.98 -0.83 -1.01
N GLU A 56 -5.10 -0.28 -0.56
CA GLU A 56 -5.41 1.15 -0.64
C GLU A 56 -5.77 1.64 0.76
N GLY A 57 -5.02 2.60 1.30
CA GLY A 57 -5.25 3.04 2.66
C GLY A 57 -4.23 4.04 3.17
N GLU A 58 -4.15 4.17 4.49
CA GLU A 58 -3.16 5.00 5.14
C GLU A 58 -1.84 4.23 5.37
N TRP A 59 -0.75 4.97 5.34
CA TRP A 59 0.61 4.46 5.45
C TRP A 59 1.36 5.27 6.50
N ARG A 60 2.25 4.59 7.22
CA ARG A 60 3.13 5.20 8.19
C ARG A 60 4.46 4.47 8.20
N TYR A 61 5.50 5.13 7.70
CA TYR A 61 6.87 4.60 7.71
C TYR A 61 6.97 3.24 7.01
N ASP A 62 6.49 3.19 5.76
CA ASP A 62 6.43 1.99 4.91
C ASP A 62 5.49 0.88 5.39
N MET A 63 4.73 1.10 6.46
CA MET A 63 3.75 0.15 6.97
C MET A 63 2.32 0.63 6.70
N GLN A 64 1.45 -0.30 6.35
CA GLN A 64 -0.01 -0.08 6.34
C GLN A 64 -0.46 0.34 7.75
N HIS A 65 -1.28 1.38 7.82
CA HIS A 65 -1.74 1.97 9.08
C HIS A 65 -3.14 2.55 8.90
N GLY A 66 -3.85 2.85 9.99
CA GLY A 66 -5.17 3.49 9.93
C GLY A 66 -6.20 2.65 9.18
N HIS A 67 -7.13 3.29 8.47
CA HIS A 67 -8.11 2.57 7.66
C HIS A 67 -7.54 2.23 6.27
N GLY A 68 -7.85 1.02 5.80
CA GLY A 68 -7.49 0.60 4.45
C GLY A 68 -8.31 -0.58 3.94
N THR A 69 -8.16 -0.83 2.64
CA THR A 69 -8.78 -1.94 1.92
C THR A 69 -7.70 -2.80 1.25
N GLU A 70 -7.62 -4.09 1.60
CA GLU A 70 -6.83 -5.08 0.87
C GLU A 70 -7.71 -5.89 -0.09
N LYS A 71 -7.28 -6.02 -1.34
CA LYS A 71 -7.95 -6.81 -2.37
C LYS A 71 -6.98 -7.86 -2.90
N TRP A 72 -7.41 -9.12 -2.94
CA TRP A 72 -6.67 -10.21 -3.55
C TRP A 72 -7.39 -10.70 -4.79
N THR A 73 -6.86 -10.33 -5.96
CA THR A 73 -7.48 -10.66 -7.26
C THR A 73 -7.62 -12.17 -7.48
N GLY A 74 -6.62 -12.96 -7.10
CA GLY A 74 -6.65 -14.43 -7.28
C GLY A 74 -7.79 -15.13 -6.53
N SER A 75 -8.22 -14.62 -5.38
CA SER A 75 -9.30 -15.20 -4.57
C SER A 75 -10.60 -14.39 -4.61
N ASN A 76 -10.62 -13.30 -5.38
CA ASN A 76 -11.67 -12.28 -5.37
C ASN A 76 -12.12 -11.91 -3.93
N SER A 77 -11.13 -11.79 -3.03
CA SER A 77 -11.38 -11.49 -1.62
C SER A 77 -11.02 -10.05 -1.31
N VAL A 78 -11.78 -9.43 -0.42
CA VAL A 78 -11.58 -8.04 0.00
C VAL A 78 -11.61 -7.99 1.52
N PHE A 79 -10.66 -7.28 2.12
CA PHE A 79 -10.70 -6.90 3.51
C PHE A 79 -10.77 -5.38 3.58
N ASP A 80 -11.73 -4.86 4.33
CA ASP A 80 -11.84 -3.43 4.64
C ASP A 80 -11.80 -3.26 6.16
N GLY A 81 -10.82 -2.53 6.68
CA GLY A 81 -10.65 -2.45 8.12
C GLY A 81 -9.48 -1.61 8.57
N GLN A 82 -9.17 -1.75 9.86
CA GLN A 82 -8.09 -1.03 10.52
C GLN A 82 -6.77 -1.82 10.44
N PHE A 83 -5.67 -1.08 10.32
CA PHE A 83 -4.30 -1.58 10.24
C PHE A 83 -3.41 -0.84 11.23
N VAL A 84 -2.51 -1.57 11.89
CA VAL A 84 -1.46 -1.01 12.74
C VAL A 84 -0.17 -1.76 12.44
N ASP A 85 0.84 -1.01 12.00
CA ASP A 85 2.20 -1.49 11.71
C ASP A 85 2.21 -2.72 10.77
N GLY A 86 1.43 -2.64 9.70
CA GLY A 86 1.32 -3.69 8.69
C GLY A 86 0.39 -4.86 9.07
N LEU A 87 -0.19 -4.84 10.28
CA LEU A 87 -1.08 -5.88 10.75
C LEU A 87 -2.52 -5.39 10.75
N ARG A 88 -3.42 -6.22 10.22
CA ARG A 88 -4.87 -6.03 10.38
C ARG A 88 -5.19 -6.01 11.88
N ASN A 89 -5.73 -4.91 12.36
CA ASN A 89 -5.94 -4.68 13.78
C ASN A 89 -7.33 -4.08 14.03
N GLY A 90 -8.20 -4.77 14.75
CA GLY A 90 -9.54 -4.29 15.07
C GLY A 90 -10.61 -4.79 14.10
N PHE A 91 -11.77 -4.13 14.10
CA PHE A 91 -12.92 -4.57 13.31
C PHE A 91 -12.67 -4.40 11.81
N GLY A 92 -12.98 -5.44 11.05
CA GLY A 92 -12.94 -5.40 9.59
C GLY A 92 -14.06 -6.20 8.95
N THR A 93 -14.35 -5.84 7.70
CA THR A 93 -15.27 -6.55 6.83
C THR A 93 -14.48 -7.38 5.84
N TRP A 94 -14.62 -8.70 5.93
CA TRP A 94 -14.08 -9.64 4.96
C TRP A 94 -15.15 -10.03 3.96
N LEU A 95 -14.84 -9.91 2.68
CA LEU A 95 -15.63 -10.51 1.60
C LEU A 95 -14.84 -11.67 1.02
N HIS A 96 -15.40 -12.88 1.09
CA HIS A 96 -14.85 -14.07 0.47
C HIS A 96 -15.98 -14.84 -0.24
N LYS A 97 -15.87 -15.04 -1.55
CA LYS A 97 -16.85 -15.78 -2.37
C LYS A 97 -18.31 -15.31 -2.15
N ASN A 98 -18.52 -13.99 -2.18
CA ASN A 98 -19.83 -13.33 -1.96
C ASN A 98 -20.43 -13.50 -0.54
N LYS A 99 -19.66 -13.98 0.43
CA LYS A 99 -20.04 -13.96 1.84
C LYS A 99 -19.29 -12.85 2.56
N THR A 100 -20.04 -12.03 3.30
CA THR A 100 -19.52 -10.94 4.11
C THR A 100 -19.40 -11.39 5.56
N TYR A 101 -18.19 -11.30 6.12
CA TYR A 101 -17.91 -11.56 7.52
C TYR A 101 -17.49 -10.26 8.18
N ARG A 102 -18.05 -9.96 9.35
CA ARG A 102 -17.67 -8.80 10.17
C ARG A 102 -17.16 -9.34 11.49
N GLY A 103 -15.98 -8.91 11.91
CA GLY A 103 -15.37 -9.40 13.15
C GLY A 103 -14.19 -8.54 13.58
N GLN A 104 -13.77 -8.74 14.83
CA GLN A 104 -12.56 -8.21 15.45
C GLN A 104 -11.47 -9.29 15.47
#